data_AF-A0A074Z3W1-F1
#
_entry.id   AF-A0A074Z3W1-F1
#
_cell.length_a   1.000
_cell.length_b   1.000
_cell.length_c   1.000
_cell.angle_alpha   90.00
_cell.angle_beta   90.00
_cell.angle_gamma   90.00
#
_symmetry.space_group_name_H-M   'P 1'
#
loop_
_entity.id
_entity.type
_entity.pdbx_description
1 polymer ?
#
loop_
_entity_poly.entity_id
_entity_poly.type
_entity_poly.pdbx_seq_one_letter_code
_entity_poly.pdbx_strand_id
1 'polypeptide(L)'
;MRFQLFAIPALAVIAEAAAISSKPSSVCTTCPVTIQNTDSAIASVLSQMAAQSPKAIQTTTSITGSPIASAAVAKMSTTAPPSSVKATSSFTSASKATITSVSTSTSSKKRQRRQATATACSTMPNFGYTYTPSNPAPSAFLKDSTLRSQYMTANVPVNYTWRFAGFYASQSQAGYMFYTELSSYNPAQCAAICDGNSACKGFNIYFERNPKLSPGDGCSNPAPQVSVKCAFYSTAVSEAYAINVGSWRSSFNVVITGANGYTKGGY
;
A
#
# COMPACT_ATOMS: atom_id res chain seq x y z
N MET A 1 -33.42 -32.16 15.72
CA MET A 1 -32.21 -31.28 15.67
C MET A 1 -32.10 -30.72 14.26
N ARG A 2 -32.53 -29.47 14.06
CA ARG A 2 -32.46 -28.79 12.75
C ARG A 2 -31.15 -28.01 12.70
N PHE A 3 -30.23 -28.42 11.83
CA PHE A 3 -29.03 -27.65 11.52
C PHE A 3 -29.44 -26.43 10.68
N GLN A 4 -29.47 -25.25 11.30
CA GLN A 4 -29.53 -23.99 10.58
C GLN A 4 -28.13 -23.72 9.99
N LEU A 5 -28.06 -23.81 8.67
CA LEU A 5 -26.91 -23.43 7.87
C LEU A 5 -26.75 -21.90 7.98
N PHE A 6 -25.75 -21.43 8.74
CA PHE A 6 -25.38 -20.03 8.75
C PHE A 6 -24.70 -19.69 7.42
N ALA A 7 -25.50 -19.21 6.46
CA ALA A 7 -24.98 -18.50 5.30
C ALA A 7 -24.38 -17.17 5.79
N ILE A 8 -23.04 -17.09 5.77
CA ILE A 8 -22.33 -15.83 5.98
C ILE A 8 -22.62 -14.93 4.76
N PRO A 9 -23.10 -13.70 4.93
CA PRO A 9 -23.34 -12.82 3.80
C PRO A 9 -21.99 -12.31 3.29
N ALA A 10 -21.57 -12.79 2.12
CA ALA A 10 -20.55 -12.13 1.30
C ALA A 10 -21.14 -10.84 0.72
N LEU A 11 -21.23 -9.80 1.55
CA LEU A 11 -21.74 -8.47 1.17
C LEU A 11 -20.79 -7.41 1.71
N ALA A 12 -19.80 -7.06 0.89
CA ALA A 12 -19.25 -5.71 0.68
C ALA A 12 -17.87 -5.82 0.04
N VAL A 13 -17.80 -5.69 -1.29
CA VAL A 13 -16.88 -4.85 -2.10
C VAL A 13 -17.11 -5.26 -3.57
N ILE A 14 -18.28 -4.95 -4.13
CA ILE A 14 -18.52 -5.09 -5.59
C ILE A 14 -19.09 -3.79 -6.21
N ALA A 15 -19.50 -2.80 -5.40
CA ALA A 15 -19.71 -1.43 -5.86
C ALA A 15 -18.39 -0.68 -5.66
N GLU A 16 -17.48 -0.62 -6.63
CA GLU A 16 -17.48 0.44 -7.65
C GLU A 16 -16.59 0.08 -8.86
N ALA A 17 -16.66 -1.15 -9.39
CA ALA A 17 -15.90 -1.50 -10.60
C ALA A 17 -16.27 -0.61 -11.81
N ALA A 18 -17.47 -0.01 -11.79
CA ALA A 18 -18.01 0.82 -12.86
C ALA A 18 -17.29 2.18 -13.03
N ALA A 19 -16.68 2.75 -11.99
CA ALA A 19 -16.04 4.07 -12.07
C ALA A 19 -14.57 4.01 -12.55
N ILE A 20 -14.02 2.79 -12.66
CA ILE A 20 -12.74 2.48 -13.30
C ILE A 20 -12.97 1.90 -14.71
N SER A 21 -14.22 1.95 -15.20
CA SER A 21 -14.62 1.38 -16.48
C SER A 21 -14.04 2.17 -17.63
N SER A 22 -13.44 1.40 -18.53
CA SER A 22 -12.63 1.84 -19.65
C SER A 22 -13.13 1.08 -20.88
N LYS A 23 -13.50 1.81 -21.93
CA LYS A 23 -13.75 1.20 -23.23
C LYS A 23 -12.43 1.15 -24.00
N PRO A 24 -12.08 0.05 -24.69
CA PRO A 24 -11.00 0.08 -25.67
C PRO A 24 -11.29 1.20 -26.69
N SER A 25 -10.28 2.00 -27.01
CA SER A 25 -10.43 3.02 -28.04
C SER A 25 -10.88 2.34 -29.33
N SER A 26 -12.02 2.76 -29.90
CA SER A 26 -12.60 2.19 -31.13
C SER A 26 -11.75 2.44 -32.38
N VAL A 27 -10.59 3.08 -32.22
CA VAL A 27 -9.65 3.47 -33.28
C VAL A 27 -8.47 2.50 -33.39
N CYS A 28 -8.23 1.65 -32.38
CA CYS A 28 -7.01 0.85 -32.35
C CYS A 28 -7.21 -0.48 -31.62
N THR A 29 -7.22 -1.58 -32.38
CA THR A 29 -7.43 -2.96 -31.90
C THR A 29 -6.24 -3.51 -31.10
N THR A 30 -5.07 -2.87 -31.18
CA THR A 30 -3.84 -3.26 -30.46
C THR A 30 -3.49 -2.30 -29.33
N CYS A 31 -4.29 -1.25 -29.11
CA CYS A 31 -4.02 -0.27 -28.08
C CYS A 31 -4.52 -0.75 -26.72
N PRO A 32 -3.82 -0.37 -25.63
CA PRO A 32 -4.28 -0.70 -24.30
C PRO A 32 -5.62 -0.03 -24.03
N VAL A 33 -6.41 -0.67 -23.17
CA VAL A 33 -7.60 -0.08 -22.59
C VAL A 33 -7.20 1.09 -21.68
N THR A 34 -7.88 2.24 -21.79
CA THR A 34 -7.56 3.46 -21.04
C THR A 34 -8.78 4.07 -20.36
N ILE A 35 -8.55 4.83 -19.29
CA ILE A 35 -9.57 5.61 -18.59
C ILE A 35 -9.93 6.85 -19.44
N GLN A 36 -11.22 6.98 -19.79
CA GLN A 36 -11.73 8.09 -20.60
C GLN A 36 -11.90 9.39 -19.80
N ASN A 37 -12.54 9.31 -18.63
CA ASN A 37 -12.74 10.45 -17.75
C ASN A 37 -11.84 10.32 -16.51
N THR A 38 -10.67 10.93 -16.59
CA THR A 38 -9.68 10.88 -15.52
C THR A 38 -10.15 11.56 -14.24
N ASP A 39 -10.91 12.66 -14.33
CA ASP A 39 -11.38 13.37 -13.14
C ASP A 39 -12.40 12.53 -12.36
N SER A 40 -13.36 11.91 -13.06
CA SER A 40 -14.33 11.00 -12.44
C SER A 40 -13.66 9.77 -11.82
N ALA A 41 -12.66 9.20 -12.50
CA ALA A 41 -11.92 8.05 -11.96
C ALA A 41 -11.13 8.42 -10.69
N ILE A 42 -10.46 9.58 -10.69
CA ILE A 42 -9.76 10.09 -9.50
C ILE A 42 -10.76 10.34 -8.37
N ALA A 43 -11.91 10.97 -8.66
CA ALA A 43 -12.95 11.20 -7.67
C ALA A 43 -13.47 9.89 -7.05
N SER A 44 -13.66 8.85 -7.88
CA SER A 44 -14.06 7.53 -7.39
C SER A 44 -13.00 6.90 -6.48
N VAL A 45 -11.71 6.93 -6.87
CA VAL A 45 -10.63 6.42 -6.03
C VAL A 45 -10.59 7.15 -4.68
N LEU A 46 -10.71 8.47 -4.69
CA LEU A 46 -10.73 9.25 -3.44
C LEU A 46 -11.95 8.93 -2.58
N SER A 47 -13.11 8.70 -3.18
CA SER A 47 -14.33 8.28 -2.48
C SER A 47 -14.17 6.89 -1.85
N GLN A 48 -13.66 5.91 -2.61
CA GLN A 48 -13.38 4.56 -2.11
C GLN A 48 -12.37 4.59 -0.96
N MET A 49 -11.30 5.39 -1.09
CA MET A 49 -10.33 5.56 -0.01
C MET A 49 -10.94 6.25 1.22
N ALA A 50 -11.82 7.23 1.05
CA ALA A 50 -12.51 7.85 2.17
C ALA A 50 -13.39 6.84 2.93
N ALA A 51 -14.10 5.97 2.21
CA ALA A 51 -14.92 4.90 2.79
C ALA A 51 -14.10 3.87 3.58
N GLN A 52 -12.85 3.61 3.15
CA GLN A 52 -11.93 2.68 3.83
C GLN A 52 -11.16 3.33 4.99
N SER A 53 -11.37 4.61 5.28
CA SER A 53 -10.57 5.32 6.28
C SER A 53 -10.73 4.71 7.69
N PRO A 54 -9.64 4.55 8.46
CA PRO A 54 -9.73 4.11 9.86
C PRO A 54 -10.63 4.99 10.74
N LYS A 55 -10.82 6.28 10.36
CA LYS A 55 -11.76 7.18 11.02
C LYS A 55 -13.23 6.93 10.64
N ALA A 56 -13.50 6.43 9.43
CA ALA A 56 -14.85 6.15 8.95
C ALA A 56 -15.43 4.87 9.59
N ILE A 57 -14.58 3.87 9.86
CA ILE A 57 -14.96 2.59 10.48
C ILE A 57 -15.44 2.75 11.94
N GLN A 58 -15.05 3.83 12.63
CA GLN A 58 -15.54 4.09 13.99
C GLN A 58 -17.01 4.54 14.04
N THR A 59 -17.56 5.08 12.95
CA THR A 59 -18.92 5.65 12.94
C THR A 59 -20.01 4.60 12.70
N THR A 60 -19.68 3.40 12.23
CA THR A 60 -20.67 2.35 11.87
C THR A 60 -20.83 1.24 12.92
N THR A 61 -20.17 1.32 14.08
CA THR A 61 -20.49 0.42 15.22
C THR A 61 -21.63 1.02 16.05
N SER A 62 -22.78 1.27 15.43
CA SER A 62 -24.03 1.50 16.16
C SER A 62 -24.66 0.15 16.43
N ILE A 63 -24.39 -0.39 17.62
CA ILE A 63 -25.11 -1.51 18.22
C ILE A 63 -26.61 -1.23 18.18
N THR A 64 -27.35 -1.98 17.36
CA THR A 64 -28.80 -2.16 17.53
C THR A 64 -29.04 -3.02 18.77
N GLY A 65 -28.98 -2.37 19.94
CA GLY A 65 -29.42 -2.92 21.21
C GLY A 65 -30.36 -1.91 21.88
N SER A 66 -31.62 -2.29 22.05
CA SER A 66 -32.64 -1.53 22.79
C SER A 66 -32.22 -1.22 24.23
N PRO A 67 -32.80 -0.19 24.86
CA PRO A 67 -32.22 0.47 26.04
C PRO A 67 -32.49 -0.32 27.32
N ILE A 68 -31.48 -0.45 28.17
CA ILE A 68 -31.68 -0.72 29.59
C ILE A 68 -31.25 0.52 30.36
N ALA A 69 -32.24 1.16 30.97
CA ALA A 69 -32.06 2.27 31.90
C ALA A 69 -31.33 1.78 33.16
N SER A 70 -30.35 2.54 33.64
CA SER A 70 -30.26 2.91 35.07
C SER A 70 -29.21 3.99 35.31
N ALA A 71 -29.75 5.13 35.72
CA ALA A 71 -29.30 6.07 36.75
C ALA A 71 -27.82 6.50 36.83
N ALA A 72 -27.66 7.81 36.66
CA ALA A 72 -26.53 8.63 37.00
C ALA A 72 -26.09 8.53 38.48
N VAL A 73 -24.87 8.97 38.78
CA VAL A 73 -24.61 10.15 39.64
C VAL A 73 -23.11 10.52 39.68
N ALA A 74 -22.90 11.84 39.59
CA ALA A 74 -21.81 12.70 40.09
C ALA A 74 -20.39 12.71 39.48
N LYS A 75 -20.08 13.90 38.92
CA LYS A 75 -18.77 14.55 38.85
C LYS A 75 -18.22 14.85 40.25
N MET A 76 -16.89 14.81 40.43
CA MET A 76 -16.16 15.84 41.18
C MET A 76 -14.64 15.80 40.87
N SER A 77 -14.07 17.00 40.69
CA SER A 77 -12.67 17.34 40.48
C SER A 77 -11.76 17.16 41.72
N THR A 78 -10.48 17.50 41.53
CA THR A 78 -9.43 17.90 42.51
C THR A 78 -8.60 16.75 43.10
N THR A 79 -7.31 16.84 43.41
CA THR A 79 -6.15 17.70 43.10
C THR A 79 -4.95 16.88 43.64
N ALA A 80 -3.85 16.78 42.90
CA ALA A 80 -2.64 16.08 43.35
C ALA A 80 -1.78 16.98 44.28
N PRO A 81 -1.14 16.44 45.32
CA PRO A 81 -0.02 17.10 45.98
C PRO A 81 1.34 16.55 45.47
N PRO A 82 2.41 17.36 45.49
CA PRO A 82 3.76 16.95 45.08
C PRO A 82 4.59 16.51 46.30
N SER A 83 5.59 15.66 46.08
CA SER A 83 6.76 15.61 46.96
C SER A 83 8.00 15.19 46.18
N SER A 84 8.93 16.13 46.17
CA SER A 84 10.29 16.09 45.67
C SER A 84 11.21 15.28 46.56
N VAL A 85 12.21 14.61 45.97
CA VAL A 85 13.55 14.55 46.57
C VAL A 85 14.61 14.57 45.46
N LYS A 86 15.59 15.45 45.63
CA LYS A 86 16.73 15.75 44.75
C LYS A 86 18.01 15.49 45.54
N ALA A 87 18.99 14.83 44.93
CA ALA A 87 20.44 15.04 45.06
C ALA A 87 21.13 14.05 44.08
N THR A 88 21.92 14.43 43.06
CA THR A 88 23.23 15.13 43.07
C THR A 88 24.29 14.23 43.74
N SER A 89 25.42 13.79 43.16
CA SER A 89 26.11 14.07 41.89
C SER A 89 27.38 13.19 41.78
N SER A 90 27.87 12.98 40.54
CA SER A 90 29.29 12.85 40.10
C SER A 90 30.13 11.67 40.63
N PHE A 91 31.15 11.09 39.97
CA PHE A 91 32.17 11.57 39.01
C PHE A 91 32.92 10.37 38.37
N THR A 92 33.45 10.56 37.14
CA THR A 92 34.70 9.99 36.52
C THR A 92 34.90 8.47 36.40
N SER A 93 35.60 7.86 35.44
CA SER A 93 36.14 8.16 34.10
C SER A 93 36.81 6.86 33.58
N ALA A 94 36.88 6.72 32.25
CA ALA A 94 37.94 6.04 31.48
C ALA A 94 38.11 4.49 31.46
N SER A 95 37.80 3.94 30.28
CA SER A 95 38.71 3.22 29.36
C SER A 95 39.57 2.04 29.85
N LYS A 96 39.37 0.85 29.28
CA LYS A 96 40.08 0.30 28.09
C LYS A 96 40.04 -1.23 28.05
N ALA A 97 40.00 -1.76 26.84
CA ALA A 97 39.90 -3.15 26.42
C ALA A 97 40.93 -4.13 27.02
N THR A 98 40.54 -5.41 27.12
CA THR A 98 41.42 -6.57 26.89
C THR A 98 40.56 -7.77 26.42
N ILE A 99 41.10 -8.49 25.45
CA ILE A 99 40.56 -9.62 24.69
C ILE A 99 40.91 -10.95 25.40
N THR A 100 40.18 -12.02 25.04
CA THR A 100 40.50 -13.48 25.21
C THR A 100 39.82 -14.09 26.46
N SER A 101 39.09 -15.20 26.45
CA SER A 101 38.89 -16.31 25.50
C SER A 101 37.61 -17.09 25.83
N VAL A 102 36.94 -17.55 24.77
CA VAL A 102 36.26 -18.85 24.59
C VAL A 102 35.68 -19.57 25.82
N SER A 103 34.35 -19.72 25.82
CA SER A 103 33.71 -20.97 26.24
C SER A 103 32.42 -21.19 25.45
N THR A 104 32.49 -22.22 24.62
CA THR A 104 31.39 -22.88 23.91
C THR A 104 30.30 -23.35 24.87
N SER A 105 29.09 -22.83 24.70
CA SER A 105 27.88 -23.53 25.14
C SER A 105 26.82 -23.42 24.06
N THR A 106 26.72 -24.49 23.28
CA THR A 106 25.74 -24.77 22.25
C THR A 106 24.35 -24.80 22.88
N SER A 107 23.58 -23.73 22.76
CA SER A 107 22.14 -23.76 22.97
C SER A 107 21.44 -23.32 21.69
N SER A 108 20.98 -24.31 20.94
CA SER A 108 20.17 -24.19 19.72
C SER A 108 18.84 -23.51 20.03
N LYS A 109 18.86 -22.18 20.17
CA LYS A 109 17.64 -21.37 20.13
C LYS A 109 17.28 -21.21 18.67
N LYS A 110 16.31 -21.99 18.20
CA LYS A 110 15.59 -21.72 16.94
C LYS A 110 15.18 -20.25 16.95
N ARG A 111 15.92 -19.40 16.22
CA ARG A 111 15.48 -18.04 15.88
C ARG A 111 14.30 -18.23 14.95
N GLN A 112 13.10 -18.36 15.51
CA GLN A 112 11.91 -17.91 14.81
C GLN A 112 12.17 -16.45 14.47
N ARG A 113 12.48 -16.18 13.20
CA ARG A 113 12.53 -14.84 12.64
C ARG A 113 11.10 -14.30 12.73
N ARG A 114 10.72 -13.79 13.89
CA ARG A 114 9.59 -12.88 14.01
C ARG A 114 9.84 -11.81 12.97
N GLN A 115 8.96 -11.74 11.97
CA GLN A 115 8.91 -10.61 11.04
C GLN A 115 8.91 -9.37 11.94
N ALA A 116 10.00 -8.60 11.96
CA ALA A 116 10.06 -7.42 12.80
C ALA A 116 8.92 -6.52 12.35
N THR A 117 7.92 -6.32 13.20
CA THR A 117 6.92 -5.28 13.01
C THR A 117 7.69 -3.99 12.88
N ALA A 118 7.58 -3.32 11.73
CA ALA A 118 8.30 -2.08 11.47
C ALA A 118 8.03 -1.12 12.62
N THR A 119 9.09 -0.72 13.33
CA THR A 119 8.98 0.24 14.43
C THR A 119 8.36 1.53 13.89
N ALA A 120 7.42 2.10 14.64
CA ALA A 120 6.83 3.39 14.25
C ALA A 120 7.95 4.40 13.95
N CYS A 121 7.78 5.16 12.88
CA CYS A 121 8.68 6.21 12.44
C CYS A 121 10.07 5.76 11.97
N SER A 122 10.29 4.46 11.77
CA SER A 122 11.50 3.97 11.09
C SER A 122 11.49 4.37 9.61
N THR A 123 12.64 4.77 9.05
CA THR A 123 12.78 5.06 7.62
C THR A 123 12.32 3.89 6.76
N MET A 124 11.45 4.16 5.79
CA MET A 124 11.07 3.19 4.79
C MET A 124 12.08 3.17 3.64
N PRO A 125 12.32 2.00 3.02
CA PRO A 125 13.17 1.91 1.84
C PRO A 125 12.74 2.86 0.72
N ASN A 126 13.72 3.34 -0.05
CA ASN A 126 13.54 3.99 -1.33
C ASN A 126 14.45 3.28 -2.33
N PHE A 127 13.90 2.89 -3.48
CA PHE A 127 14.62 2.09 -4.49
C PHE A 127 15.18 2.94 -5.63
N GLY A 128 15.51 4.21 -5.36
CA GLY A 128 16.18 5.11 -6.28
C GLY A 128 15.28 6.01 -7.11
N TYR A 129 13.95 5.94 -6.93
CA TYR A 129 13.04 6.90 -7.54
C TYR A 129 13.05 8.20 -6.74
N THR A 130 13.45 9.29 -7.39
CA THR A 130 13.76 10.57 -6.71
C THR A 130 12.66 11.61 -6.80
N TYR A 131 11.78 11.51 -7.80
CA TYR A 131 10.69 12.47 -7.97
C TYR A 131 9.58 12.22 -6.96
N THR A 132 9.06 13.29 -6.35
CA THR A 132 7.87 13.24 -5.52
C THR A 132 7.08 14.53 -5.73
N PRO A 133 5.76 14.47 -5.96
CA PRO A 133 4.93 15.66 -6.09
C PRO A 133 5.11 16.61 -4.90
N SER A 134 5.23 17.91 -5.18
CA SER A 134 5.47 18.93 -4.13
C SER A 134 4.30 19.05 -3.17
N ASN A 135 3.07 18.92 -3.68
CA ASN A 135 1.88 18.81 -2.84
C ASN A 135 1.74 17.37 -2.33
N PRO A 136 1.80 17.15 -1.00
CA PRO A 136 1.79 15.80 -0.43
C PRO A 136 0.40 15.14 -0.43
N ALA A 137 -0.66 15.85 -0.83
CA ALA A 137 -2.01 15.30 -0.81
C ALA A 137 -2.18 14.08 -1.75
N PRO A 138 -2.93 13.04 -1.35
CA PRO A 138 -3.22 11.90 -2.23
C PRO A 138 -3.85 12.32 -3.57
N SER A 139 -4.74 13.30 -3.54
CA SER A 139 -5.38 13.85 -4.75
C SER A 139 -4.38 14.53 -5.69
N ALA A 140 -3.36 15.20 -5.16
CA ALA A 140 -2.30 15.80 -5.95
C ALA A 140 -1.41 14.73 -6.61
N PHE A 141 -1.09 13.67 -5.87
CA PHE A 141 -0.37 12.51 -6.42
C PHE A 141 -1.14 11.85 -7.58
N LEU A 142 -2.46 11.68 -7.46
CA LEU A 142 -3.30 11.11 -8.52
C LEU A 142 -3.39 12.02 -9.77
N LYS A 143 -3.28 13.34 -9.60
CA LYS A 143 -3.35 14.35 -10.67
C LYS A 143 -1.98 14.76 -11.22
N ASP A 144 -0.90 14.14 -10.76
CA ASP A 144 0.45 14.60 -11.08
C ASP A 144 0.80 14.39 -12.57
N SER A 145 1.12 15.49 -13.25
CA SER A 145 1.40 15.48 -14.69
C SER A 145 2.77 14.87 -15.03
N THR A 146 3.73 14.91 -14.09
CA THR A 146 5.08 14.36 -14.27
C THR A 146 5.08 12.84 -14.17
N LEU A 147 4.29 12.28 -13.24
CA LEU A 147 4.03 10.85 -13.20
C LEU A 147 3.23 10.42 -14.45
N ARG A 148 2.23 11.21 -14.85
CA ARG A 148 1.41 10.95 -16.04
C ARG A 148 2.20 10.83 -17.33
N SER A 149 3.12 11.74 -17.57
CA SER A 149 3.94 11.69 -18.78
C SER A 149 4.76 10.39 -18.85
N GLN A 150 5.28 9.90 -17.71
CA GLN A 150 6.10 8.69 -17.68
C GLN A 150 5.31 7.42 -18.04
N TYR A 151 4.12 7.22 -17.46
CA TYR A 151 3.36 5.99 -17.73
C TYR A 151 2.61 6.00 -19.07
N MET A 152 2.24 7.18 -19.60
CA MET A 152 1.54 7.29 -20.89
C MET A 152 2.49 7.17 -22.09
N THR A 153 3.77 7.48 -21.90
CA THR A 153 4.79 7.39 -22.97
C THR A 153 5.64 6.13 -22.88
N ALA A 154 5.35 5.25 -21.92
CA ALA A 154 6.10 4.04 -21.69
C ALA A 154 6.04 3.08 -22.90
N ASN A 155 7.20 2.56 -23.31
CA ASN A 155 7.27 1.61 -24.41
C ASN A 155 6.73 0.23 -24.02
N VAL A 156 6.09 -0.43 -24.99
CA VAL A 156 5.68 -1.84 -24.85
C VAL A 156 6.92 -2.73 -24.96
N PRO A 157 7.18 -3.63 -24.00
CA PRO A 157 8.26 -4.59 -24.11
C PRO A 157 8.07 -5.55 -25.28
N VAL A 158 9.19 -6.00 -25.87
CA VAL A 158 9.17 -6.98 -26.96
C VAL A 158 8.50 -8.27 -26.49
N ASN A 159 7.62 -8.84 -27.32
CA ASN A 159 6.80 -10.01 -26.95
C ASN A 159 5.90 -9.74 -25.74
N TYR A 160 5.39 -8.53 -25.55
CA TYR A 160 4.29 -8.26 -24.60
C TYR A 160 3.17 -7.52 -25.31
N THR A 161 1.93 -7.82 -24.92
CA THR A 161 0.71 -7.09 -25.26
C THR A 161 0.37 -6.15 -24.11
N TRP A 162 0.19 -4.87 -24.43
CA TRP A 162 -0.24 -3.86 -23.48
C TRP A 162 -1.75 -3.94 -23.30
N ARG A 163 -2.19 -4.39 -22.13
CA ARG A 163 -3.60 -4.68 -21.84
C ARG A 163 -4.38 -3.45 -21.40
N PHE A 164 -3.82 -2.70 -20.48
CA PHE A 164 -4.40 -1.45 -19.98
C PHE A 164 -3.34 -0.45 -19.59
N ALA A 165 -3.66 0.84 -19.66
CA ALA A 165 -2.74 1.93 -19.40
C ALA A 165 -3.35 3.04 -18.56
N GLY A 166 -2.54 3.57 -17.64
CA GLY A 166 -2.86 4.78 -16.89
C GLY A 166 -3.98 4.62 -15.85
N PHE A 167 -4.16 3.41 -15.31
CA PHE A 167 -5.18 3.17 -14.29
C PHE A 167 -4.77 3.72 -12.92
N TYR A 168 -5.74 4.11 -12.11
CA TYR A 168 -5.54 4.57 -10.72
C TYR A 168 -5.67 3.42 -9.69
N ALA A 169 -5.50 2.20 -10.15
CA ALA A 169 -5.59 0.98 -9.36
C ALA A 169 -4.65 -0.08 -9.95
N SER A 170 -3.97 -0.82 -9.07
CA SER A 170 -3.12 -1.93 -9.49
C SER A 170 -3.93 -3.21 -9.67
N GLN A 171 -3.31 -4.19 -10.32
CA GLN A 171 -3.86 -5.53 -10.46
C GLN A 171 -4.08 -6.19 -9.10
N SER A 172 -5.20 -6.89 -8.98
CA SER A 172 -5.54 -7.75 -7.85
C SER A 172 -6.32 -8.94 -8.36
N GLN A 173 -5.61 -10.02 -8.68
CA GLN A 173 -6.16 -11.27 -9.21
C GLN A 173 -5.44 -12.48 -8.66
N ALA A 174 -6.03 -13.66 -8.86
CA ALA A 174 -5.36 -14.93 -8.60
C ALA A 174 -4.09 -15.07 -9.47
N GLY A 175 -3.11 -15.80 -8.93
CA GLY A 175 -1.80 -15.96 -9.58
C GLY A 175 -0.82 -14.83 -9.29
N TYR A 176 -1.09 -13.91 -8.35
CA TYR A 176 -0.05 -13.01 -7.85
C TYR A 176 1.14 -13.81 -7.33
N MET A 177 2.35 -13.43 -7.77
CA MET A 177 3.59 -14.12 -7.40
C MET A 177 4.38 -13.30 -6.38
N PHE A 178 4.82 -12.11 -6.78
CA PHE A 178 5.61 -11.19 -5.98
C PHE A 178 5.60 -9.80 -6.63
N TYR A 179 6.20 -8.81 -5.97
CA TYR A 179 6.55 -7.54 -6.59
C TYR A 179 8.03 -7.22 -6.39
N THR A 180 8.57 -6.37 -7.26
CA THR A 180 9.81 -5.65 -7.01
C THR A 180 9.58 -4.15 -7.09
N GLU A 181 10.48 -3.37 -6.51
CA GLU A 181 10.53 -1.92 -6.71
C GLU A 181 11.68 -1.56 -7.65
N LEU A 182 11.48 -0.53 -8.47
CA LEU A 182 12.45 -0.02 -9.44
C LEU A 182 12.80 1.44 -9.14
N SER A 183 13.93 1.89 -9.68
CA SER A 183 14.37 3.29 -9.61
C SER A 183 13.71 4.19 -10.66
N SER A 184 13.01 3.62 -11.64
CA SER A 184 12.32 4.34 -12.70
C SER A 184 11.14 3.55 -13.26
N TYR A 185 10.20 4.23 -13.89
CA TYR A 185 9.06 3.61 -14.55
C TYR A 185 9.50 2.94 -15.86
N ASN A 186 9.91 1.68 -15.78
CA ASN A 186 10.53 0.95 -16.88
C ASN A 186 9.86 -0.43 -17.10
N PRO A 187 8.88 -0.52 -18.02
CA PRO A 187 8.25 -1.79 -18.35
C PRO A 187 9.22 -2.85 -18.89
N ALA A 188 10.29 -2.45 -19.58
CA ALA A 188 11.27 -3.41 -20.12
C ALA A 188 12.06 -4.10 -19.00
N GLN A 189 12.34 -3.41 -17.90
CA GLN A 189 12.94 -4.03 -16.71
C GLN A 189 11.97 -5.01 -16.03
N CYS A 190 10.68 -4.66 -15.90
CA CYS A 190 9.70 -5.63 -15.40
C CYS A 190 9.63 -6.86 -16.34
N ALA A 191 9.59 -6.65 -17.66
CA ALA A 191 9.56 -7.72 -18.64
C ALA A 191 10.77 -8.66 -18.49
N ALA A 192 11.99 -8.13 -18.37
CA ALA A 192 13.19 -8.95 -18.16
C ALA A 192 13.09 -9.82 -16.90
N ILE A 193 12.53 -9.30 -15.80
CA ILE A 193 12.32 -10.05 -14.55
C ILE A 193 11.25 -11.14 -14.75
N CYS A 194 10.16 -10.83 -15.44
CA CYS A 194 9.13 -11.79 -15.78
C CYS A 194 9.67 -12.88 -16.73
N ASP A 195 10.53 -12.52 -17.68
CA ASP A 195 11.15 -13.44 -18.62
C ASP A 195 12.13 -14.40 -17.97
N GLY A 196 12.83 -13.95 -16.92
CA GLY A 196 13.66 -14.79 -16.07
C GLY A 196 12.87 -15.79 -15.21
N ASN A 197 11.53 -15.74 -15.21
CA ASN A 197 10.67 -16.64 -14.45
C ASN A 197 9.66 -17.35 -15.37
N SER A 198 9.84 -18.65 -15.59
CA SER A 198 8.98 -19.45 -16.48
C SER A 198 7.50 -19.49 -16.06
N ALA A 199 7.22 -19.30 -14.77
CA ALA A 199 5.86 -19.23 -14.26
C ALA A 199 5.21 -17.85 -14.46
N CYS A 200 5.97 -16.80 -14.80
CA CYS A 200 5.42 -15.47 -15.03
C CYS A 200 4.76 -15.35 -16.41
N LYS A 201 3.52 -14.86 -16.40
CA LYS A 201 2.64 -14.72 -17.57
C LYS A 201 2.19 -13.26 -17.78
N GLY A 202 2.52 -12.38 -16.85
CA GLY A 202 2.22 -10.96 -16.98
C GLY A 202 2.71 -10.16 -15.79
N PHE A 203 2.73 -8.85 -15.95
CA PHE A 203 3.06 -7.93 -14.87
C PHE A 203 2.24 -6.65 -14.94
N ASN A 204 2.15 -5.97 -13.81
CA ASN A 204 1.58 -4.64 -13.69
C ASN A 204 2.60 -3.71 -13.04
N ILE A 205 2.97 -2.67 -13.78
CA ILE A 205 3.84 -1.59 -13.30
C ILE A 205 3.00 -0.38 -12.93
N TYR A 206 3.29 0.25 -11.78
CA TYR A 206 2.55 1.40 -11.27
C TYR A 206 3.39 2.25 -10.33
N PHE A 207 2.96 3.50 -10.14
CA PHE A 207 3.44 4.36 -9.06
C PHE A 207 2.57 4.17 -7.81
N GLU A 208 3.20 4.07 -6.64
CA GLU A 208 2.54 4.02 -5.35
C GLU A 208 2.99 5.20 -4.49
N ARG A 209 2.03 5.93 -3.92
CA ARG A 209 2.30 6.94 -2.90
C ARG A 209 2.64 6.22 -1.60
N ASN A 210 3.94 6.13 -1.28
CA ASN A 210 4.44 5.46 -0.10
C ASN A 210 4.88 6.44 0.98
N PRO A 211 4.83 6.08 2.27
CA PRO A 211 5.35 6.96 3.30
C PRO A 211 6.88 6.86 3.38
N LYS A 212 7.56 7.97 3.69
CA LYS A 212 9.02 7.98 3.95
C LYS A 212 9.41 7.32 5.27
N LEU A 213 8.48 7.28 6.22
CA LEU A 213 8.64 6.65 7.53
C LEU A 213 7.50 5.67 7.76
N SER A 214 7.73 4.59 8.51
CA SER A 214 6.67 3.64 8.89
C SER A 214 5.57 4.37 9.68
N PRO A 215 4.33 4.48 9.16
CA PRO A 215 3.28 5.21 9.86
C PRO A 215 2.89 4.53 11.18
N GLY A 216 2.80 5.30 12.25
CA GLY A 216 2.50 4.80 13.60
C GLY A 216 2.42 5.93 14.61
N ASP A 217 2.51 5.58 15.90
CA ASP A 217 2.49 6.56 16.98
C ASP A 217 3.65 7.56 16.83
N GLY A 218 3.34 8.86 16.91
CA GLY A 218 4.30 9.94 16.69
C GLY A 218 4.57 10.31 15.21
N CYS A 219 4.07 9.54 14.24
CA CYS A 219 4.19 9.83 12.81
C CYS A 219 3.06 9.17 12.00
N SER A 220 1.80 9.43 12.38
CA SER A 220 0.64 8.76 11.78
C SER A 220 0.42 9.08 10.30
N ASN A 221 0.90 10.23 9.83
CA ASN A 221 0.85 10.66 8.43
C ASN A 221 2.18 11.33 8.01
N PRO A 222 3.25 10.55 7.80
CA PRO A 222 4.56 11.09 7.47
C PRO A 222 4.59 11.62 6.03
N ALA A 223 5.65 12.36 5.67
CA ALA A 223 5.84 12.84 4.31
C ALA A 223 5.84 11.68 3.30
N PRO A 224 5.21 11.84 2.11
CA PRO A 224 5.22 10.81 1.10
C PRO A 224 6.56 10.77 0.35
N GLN A 225 6.77 9.64 -0.30
CA GLN A 225 7.68 9.37 -1.40
C GLN A 225 6.92 8.58 -2.45
N VAL A 226 7.54 8.42 -3.63
CA VAL A 226 6.96 7.63 -4.72
C VAL A 226 7.77 6.36 -4.89
N SER A 227 7.10 5.21 -4.85
CA SER A 227 7.67 3.92 -5.25
C SER A 227 7.20 3.58 -6.65
N VAL A 228 8.10 3.03 -7.48
CA VAL A 228 7.73 2.35 -8.72
C VAL A 228 7.70 0.86 -8.43
N LYS A 229 6.54 0.22 -8.62
CA LYS A 229 6.37 -1.21 -8.36
C LYS A 229 6.08 -1.97 -9.65
N CYS A 230 6.73 -3.12 -9.83
CA CYS A 230 6.30 -4.16 -10.77
C CYS A 230 5.72 -5.33 -9.98
N ALA A 231 4.42 -5.59 -10.09
CA ALA A 231 3.79 -6.80 -9.56
C ALA A 231 3.70 -7.86 -10.65
N PHE A 232 4.10 -9.09 -10.34
CA PHE A 232 4.19 -10.21 -11.30
C PHE A 232 3.11 -11.25 -11.04
N TYR A 233 2.61 -11.83 -12.13
CA TYR A 233 1.48 -12.75 -12.11
C TYR A 233 1.78 -14.00 -12.93
N SER A 234 1.33 -15.15 -12.42
CA SER A 234 1.37 -16.44 -13.10
C SER A 234 0.19 -16.66 -14.04
N THR A 235 -0.56 -15.60 -14.31
CA THR A 235 -1.73 -15.52 -15.18
C THR A 235 -1.63 -14.26 -16.02
N ALA A 236 -2.29 -14.24 -17.18
CA ALA A 236 -2.39 -13.02 -17.97
C ALA A 236 -3.08 -11.91 -17.15
N VAL A 237 -2.56 -10.69 -17.21
CA VAL A 237 -3.16 -9.52 -16.54
C VAL A 237 -4.29 -8.93 -17.38
N SER A 238 -5.25 -8.29 -16.74
CA SER A 238 -6.40 -7.66 -17.42
C SER A 238 -6.91 -6.45 -16.64
N GLU A 239 -7.41 -5.47 -17.39
CA GLU A 239 -8.12 -4.29 -16.91
C GLU A 239 -9.22 -4.62 -15.89
N ALA A 240 -9.91 -5.77 -16.07
CA ALA A 240 -11.01 -6.19 -15.19
C ALA A 240 -10.57 -6.40 -13.73
N TYR A 241 -9.28 -6.65 -13.51
CA TYR A 241 -8.71 -6.87 -12.19
C TYR A 241 -7.85 -5.71 -11.70
N ALA A 242 -7.84 -4.57 -12.40
CA ALA A 242 -7.19 -3.33 -11.95
C ALA A 242 -8.06 -2.63 -10.89
N ILE A 243 -8.22 -3.26 -9.72
CA ILE A 243 -9.19 -2.86 -8.69
C ILE A 243 -8.55 -2.50 -7.33
N ASN A 244 -7.25 -2.75 -7.15
CA ASN A 244 -6.57 -2.36 -5.92
C ASN A 244 -6.21 -0.87 -5.96
N VAL A 245 -7.08 -0.04 -5.37
CA VAL A 245 -6.94 1.42 -5.29
C VAL A 245 -5.93 1.89 -4.22
N GLY A 246 -5.39 0.97 -3.42
CA GLY A 246 -4.48 1.27 -2.33
C GLY A 246 -5.05 0.89 -0.96
N SER A 247 -4.49 1.49 0.10
CA SER A 247 -4.85 1.15 1.49
C SER A 247 -4.49 2.26 2.47
N TRP A 248 -4.99 2.15 3.70
CA TRP A 248 -4.59 3.02 4.80
C TRP A 248 -3.50 2.40 5.65
N ARG A 249 -2.53 3.23 6.05
CA ARG A 249 -1.52 2.90 7.07
C ARG A 249 -1.54 3.99 8.13
N SER A 250 -2.18 3.72 9.27
CA SER A 250 -2.53 4.77 10.23
C SER A 250 -3.32 5.89 9.53
N SER A 251 -2.90 7.14 9.62
CA SER A 251 -3.52 8.29 8.93
C SER A 251 -2.91 8.57 7.54
N PHE A 252 -2.00 7.74 7.07
CA PHE A 252 -1.40 7.86 5.75
C PHE A 252 -2.20 7.07 4.70
N ASN A 253 -2.58 7.74 3.63
CA ASN A 253 -3.31 7.16 2.51
C ASN A 253 -2.33 6.73 1.40
N VAL A 254 -2.19 5.42 1.21
CA VAL A 254 -1.45 4.83 0.09
C VAL A 254 -2.40 4.77 -1.10
N VAL A 255 -2.11 5.53 -2.15
CA VAL A 255 -2.85 5.52 -3.42
C VAL A 255 -1.94 5.09 -4.57
N ILE A 256 -2.56 4.61 -5.65
CA ILE A 256 -1.87 4.11 -6.83
C ILE A 256 -2.24 4.96 -8.05
N THR A 257 -1.26 5.23 -8.92
CA THR A 257 -1.48 5.89 -10.21
C THR A 257 -0.61 5.28 -11.29
N GLY A 258 -0.99 5.50 -12.55
CA GLY A 258 -0.19 5.08 -13.69
C GLY A 258 -0.03 3.57 -13.80
N ALA A 259 -1.04 2.80 -13.44
CA ALA A 259 -0.98 1.36 -13.58
C ALA A 259 -1.10 0.95 -15.05
N ASN A 260 -0.05 0.31 -15.56
CA ASN A 260 0.00 -0.32 -16.87
C ASN A 260 0.12 -1.84 -16.71
N GLY A 261 -0.68 -2.62 -17.44
CA GLY A 261 -0.63 -4.07 -17.44
C GLY A 261 -0.09 -4.63 -18.74
N TYR A 262 0.87 -5.54 -18.65
CA TYR A 262 1.49 -6.20 -19.80
C TYR A 262 1.41 -7.71 -19.63
N THR A 263 0.76 -8.35 -20.59
CA THR A 263 0.75 -9.80 -20.74
C THR A 263 1.80 -10.10 -21.79
N LYS A 264 2.84 -10.86 -21.47
CA LYS A 264 3.85 -11.39 -22.42
C LYS A 264 3.16 -12.03 -23.70
N GLY A 265 3.85 -12.47 -24.75
CA GLY A 265 3.34 -13.35 -25.80
C GLY A 265 3.73 -14.83 -25.63
N GLY A 266 2.83 -15.75 -25.97
CA GLY A 266 3.17 -17.14 -26.32
C GLY A 266 3.70 -18.03 -25.19
N TYR A 267 2.98 -18.14 -24.07
CA TYR A 267 3.33 -19.04 -22.96
C TYR A 267 2.12 -19.63 -22.26
#